data_AF-A0A348MJ90-F1
#
_entry.id   AF-A0A348MJ90-F1
#
_cell.length_a   1.000
_cell.length_b   1.000
_cell.length_c   1.000
_cell.angle_alpha   90.00
_cell.angle_beta   90.00
_cell.angle_gamma   90.00
#
_symmetry.space_group_name_H-M   'P 1'
#
loop_
_entity.id
_entity.type
_entity.pdbx_description
1 polymer ?
#
loop_
_entity_poly.entity_id
_entity_poly.type
_entity_poly.pdbx_seq_one_letter_code
_entity_poly.pdbx_strand_id
1 'polypeptide(L)'
;MVRIKEGRTINAIFSNTILYLLKKKGSLSTEEIHPLIQMMRPDICDDSIDRVINGQHFGKKWKHLFRNAQQSLKKEGLIYLEGGKWHLAS
;
A
#
# COMPACT_ATOMS: atom_id res chain seq x y z
N MET A 1 -19.95 -4.66 -1.97
CA MET A 1 -19.23 -4.11 -0.81
C MET A 1 -18.46 -5.23 -0.13
N VAL A 2 -17.11 -5.20 -0.16
CA VAL A 2 -16.29 -6.20 0.54
C VAL A 2 -16.14 -5.75 1.99
N ARG A 3 -16.82 -6.44 2.92
CA ARG A 3 -16.61 -6.29 4.37
C ARG A 3 -15.18 -6.74 4.70
N ILE A 4 -14.42 -5.92 5.43
CA ILE A 4 -13.15 -6.32 6.01
C ILE A 4 -13.46 -7.47 6.98
N LYS A 5 -12.98 -8.69 6.69
CA LYS A 5 -13.03 -9.80 7.66
C LYS A 5 -12.23 -9.38 8.89
N GLU A 6 -12.86 -9.40 10.06
CA GLU A 6 -12.22 -9.22 11.36
C GLU A 6 -10.96 -10.10 11.43
N GLY A 7 -9.81 -9.49 11.78
CA GLY A 7 -8.53 -10.18 11.97
C GLY A 7 -7.45 -9.96 10.90
N ARG A 8 -7.68 -9.19 9.82
CA ARG A 8 -6.58 -8.82 8.90
C ARG A 8 -5.82 -7.60 9.40
N THR A 9 -4.50 -7.72 9.49
CA THR A 9 -3.62 -6.57 9.80
C THR A 9 -3.70 -5.52 8.68
N ILE A 10 -3.45 -4.24 9.01
CA ILE A 10 -3.40 -3.15 8.01
C ILE A 10 -2.40 -3.48 6.89
N ASN A 11 -1.26 -4.08 7.24
CA ASN A 11 -0.28 -4.56 6.27
C ASN A 11 -0.91 -5.57 5.29
N ALA A 12 -1.64 -6.59 5.78
CA ALA A 12 -2.33 -7.55 4.92
C ALA A 12 -3.39 -6.90 4.02
N ILE A 13 -4.10 -5.87 4.50
CA ILE A 13 -5.06 -5.13 3.66
C ILE A 13 -4.33 -4.39 2.54
N PHE A 14 -3.25 -3.67 2.85
CA PHE A 14 -2.43 -3.00 1.84
C PHE A 14 -1.82 -3.98 0.84
N SER A 15 -1.19 -5.06 1.31
CA SER A 15 -0.56 -6.09 0.47
C SER A 15 -1.55 -6.69 -0.52
N ASN A 16 -2.72 -7.12 -0.05
CA ASN A 16 -3.77 -7.66 -0.93
C ASN A 16 -4.26 -6.63 -1.95
N THR A 17 -4.35 -5.36 -1.55
CA THR A 17 -4.82 -4.30 -2.45
C THR A 17 -3.77 -3.96 -3.51
N ILE A 18 -2.48 -3.95 -3.16
CA ILE A 18 -1.36 -3.76 -4.10
C ILE A 18 -1.38 -4.89 -5.15
N LEU A 19 -1.41 -6.15 -4.71
CA LEU A 19 -1.45 -7.30 -5.63
C LEU A 19 -2.67 -7.24 -6.55
N TYR A 20 -3.84 -6.88 -6.02
CA TYR A 20 -5.05 -6.69 -6.83
C TYR A 20 -4.87 -5.61 -7.89
N LEU A 21 -4.33 -4.44 -7.53
CA LEU A 21 -4.12 -3.33 -8.46
C LEU A 21 -3.12 -3.70 -9.56
N LEU A 22 -1.99 -4.30 -9.20
CA LEU A 22 -0.98 -4.73 -10.18
C LEU A 22 -1.52 -5.81 -11.12
N LYS A 23 -2.28 -6.77 -10.60
CA LYS A 23 -2.97 -7.79 -11.42
C LYS A 23 -3.99 -7.17 -12.38
N LYS A 24 -4.70 -6.11 -11.98
CA LYS A 24 -5.80 -5.52 -12.75
C LYS A 24 -5.32 -4.47 -13.76
N LYS A 25 -4.28 -3.70 -13.43
CA LYS A 25 -3.84 -2.51 -14.18
C LYS A 25 -2.43 -2.65 -14.78
N GLY A 26 -1.71 -3.72 -14.48
CA GLY A 26 -0.30 -3.85 -14.85
C GLY A 26 0.60 -3.06 -13.91
N SER A 27 1.77 -2.67 -14.40
CA SER A 27 2.78 -2.02 -13.57
C SER A 27 2.43 -0.57 -13.24
N LEU A 28 2.62 -0.20 -11.97
CA LEU A 28 2.26 1.10 -11.44
C LEU A 28 3.36 1.65 -10.53
N SER A 29 3.67 2.93 -10.65
CA SER A 29 4.45 3.67 -9.66
C SER A 29 3.70 3.79 -8.33
N THR A 30 4.43 4.08 -7.27
CA THR A 30 3.84 4.34 -5.94
C THR A 30 2.85 5.51 -6.01
N GLU A 31 3.17 6.54 -6.79
CA GLU A 31 2.38 7.74 -7.01
C GLU A 31 1.08 7.43 -7.76
N GLU A 32 1.09 6.48 -8.70
CA GLU A 32 -0.11 5.98 -9.38
C GLU A 32 -0.97 5.11 -8.44
N ILE A 33 -0.37 4.33 -7.53
CA ILE A 33 -1.10 3.43 -6.62
C ILE A 33 -1.81 4.21 -5.50
N HIS A 34 -1.19 5.24 -4.93
CA HIS A 34 -1.74 6.01 -3.82
C HIS A 34 -3.19 6.53 -4.00
N PRO A 35 -3.54 7.24 -5.09
CA PRO A 35 -4.91 7.71 -5.29
C PRO A 35 -5.89 6.54 -5.49
N LEU A 36 -5.46 5.44 -6.12
CA LEU A 36 -6.31 4.26 -6.32
C LEU A 36 -6.64 3.58 -5.00
N ILE A 37 -5.64 3.41 -4.12
CA ILE A 37 -5.88 2.76 -2.83
C ILE A 37 -6.69 3.64 -1.90
N GLN A 38 -6.48 4.96 -1.92
CA GLN A 38 -7.27 5.91 -1.13
C GLN A 38 -8.74 5.94 -1.56
N MET A 39 -9.01 5.83 -2.86
CA MET A 39 -10.38 5.70 -3.38
C MET A 39 -11.04 4.38 -2.95
N MET A 40 -10.28 3.28 -2.91
CA MET A 40 -10.79 1.96 -2.53
C MET A 40 -10.93 1.77 -1.01
N ARG A 41 -10.08 2.44 -0.23
CA ARG A 41 -9.88 2.22 1.21
C ARG A 41 -9.65 3.54 1.95
N PRO A 42 -10.61 4.49 1.90
CA PRO A 42 -10.49 5.76 2.61
C PRO A 42 -10.41 5.57 4.13
N ASP A 43 -10.96 4.46 4.64
CA ASP A 43 -10.96 4.08 6.05
C ASP A 43 -9.56 3.84 6.66
N ILE A 44 -8.58 3.47 5.83
CA ILE A 44 -7.18 3.26 6.26
C ILE A 44 -6.19 4.22 5.60
N CYS A 45 -6.66 5.15 4.76
CA CYS A 45 -5.86 6.16 4.05
C CYS A 45 -6.18 7.58 4.55
N ASP A 46 -6.07 7.77 5.86
CA ASP A 46 -6.39 9.03 6.52
C ASP A 46 -5.22 10.03 6.40
N ASP A 47 -5.42 11.07 5.59
CA ASP A 47 -4.45 12.15 5.39
C ASP A 47 -4.42 13.16 6.55
N SER A 48 -5.36 13.12 7.49
CA SER A 48 -5.30 13.95 8.71
C SER A 48 -4.25 13.42 9.71
N ILE A 49 -3.86 12.15 9.60
CA ILE A 49 -2.93 11.51 10.53
C ILE A 49 -1.51 11.50 9.97
N ASP A 50 -0.65 12.29 10.61
CA ASP A 50 0.78 12.27 10.34
C ASP A 50 1.52 11.27 11.24
N ARG A 51 2.64 10.73 10.75
CA ARG A 51 3.54 9.89 11.55
C ARG A 51 4.52 10.78 12.28
N VAL A 52 4.30 10.94 13.58
CA VAL A 52 5.16 11.72 14.47
C VAL A 52 5.96 10.79 15.38
N ILE A 53 7.29 10.97 15.45
CA ILE A 53 8.19 10.26 16.38
C ILE A 53 9.08 11.31 17.04
N ASN A 54 9.12 11.34 18.37
CA ASN A 54 9.88 12.34 19.14
C ASN A 54 9.63 13.79 18.68
N GLY A 55 8.38 14.12 18.32
CA GLY A 55 7.99 15.44 17.80
C GLY A 55 8.35 15.71 16.34
N GLN A 56 9.07 14.81 15.67
CA GLN A 56 9.41 14.96 14.25
C GLN A 56 8.36 14.30 13.34
N HIS A 57 7.99 15.03 12.28
CA HIS A 57 7.02 14.61 11.26
C HIS A 57 7.69 13.84 10.13
N PHE A 58 7.14 12.67 9.78
CA PHE A 58 7.64 11.78 8.72
C PHE A 58 6.64 11.58 7.58
N GLY A 59 5.64 12.46 7.50
CA GLY A 59 4.55 12.36 6.53
C GLY A 59 3.46 11.37 6.98
N LYS A 60 2.48 11.18 6.09
CA LYS A 60 1.23 10.49 6.43
C LYS A 60 1.45 9.08 6.91
N LYS A 61 0.81 8.73 8.03
CA LYS A 61 0.97 7.42 8.69
C LYS A 61 0.65 6.26 7.76
N TRP A 62 -0.42 6.38 6.98
CA TRP A 62 -0.84 5.32 6.06
C TRP A 62 0.17 5.09 4.93
N LYS A 63 0.83 6.14 4.41
CA LYS A 63 1.87 6.00 3.37
C LYS A 63 3.08 5.21 3.88
N HIS A 64 3.41 5.34 5.17
CA HIS A 64 4.43 4.51 5.80
C HIS A 64 3.99 3.03 5.90
N LEU A 65 2.74 2.78 6.30
CA LEU A 65 2.20 1.41 6.39
C LEU A 65 2.11 0.76 5.00
N PHE A 66 1.72 1.52 3.98
CA PHE A 66 1.71 1.10 2.58
C PHE A 66 3.13 0.73 2.09
N ARG A 67 4.13 1.56 2.38
CA ARG A 67 5.54 1.25 2.06
C ARG A 67 6.00 -0.04 2.72
N ASN A 68 5.62 -0.28 3.98
CA ASN A 68 5.95 -1.54 4.66
C ASN A 68 5.34 -2.74 3.95
N ALA A 69 4.09 -2.64 3.47
CA ALA A 69 3.45 -3.69 2.69
C ALA A 69 4.19 -3.95 1.36
N GLN A 70 4.61 -2.90 0.64
CA GLN A 70 5.44 -3.05 -0.57
C GLN A 70 6.76 -3.79 -0.28
N GLN A 71 7.44 -3.44 0.82
CA GLN A 71 8.70 -4.10 1.19
C GLN A 71 8.49 -5.56 1.61
N SER A 72 7.41 -5.88 2.33
CA SER A 72 7.03 -7.25 2.65
C SER A 72 6.80 -8.08 1.37
N LEU A 73 5.97 -7.59 0.45
CA LEU A 73 5.70 -8.26 -0.83
C LEU A 73 6.96 -8.43 -1.68
N LYS A 74 7.83 -7.42 -1.71
CA LYS A 74 9.11 -7.49 -2.41
C LYS A 74 10.02 -8.56 -1.81
N LYS A 75 10.12 -8.62 -0.47
CA LYS A 75 10.91 -9.63 0.24
C LYS A 75 10.39 -11.04 0.00
N GLU A 76 9.07 -11.19 -0.11
CA GLU A 76 8.40 -12.45 -0.43
C GLU A 76 8.51 -12.82 -1.92
N GLY A 77 9.08 -11.95 -2.75
CA GLY A 77 9.22 -12.19 -4.19
C GLY A 77 7.91 -12.10 -4.96
N LEU A 78 6.86 -11.48 -4.40
CA LEU A 78 5.54 -11.36 -5.03
C LEU A 78 5.42 -10.14 -5.94
N ILE A 79 6.25 -9.11 -5.70
CA ILE A 79 6.36 -7.93 -6.55
C ILE A 79 7.83 -7.54 -6.71
N TYR A 80 8.15 -6.84 -7.78
CA TYR A 80 9.48 -6.25 -7.99
C TYR A 80 9.36 -4.81 -8.51
N LEU A 81 10.43 -4.02 -8.35
CA LEU A 81 10.49 -2.64 -8.81
C LEU A 81 11.42 -2.56 -10.02
N GLU A 82 10.90 -2.09 -11.15
CA GLU A 82 11.66 -1.90 -12.39
C GLU A 82 11.16 -0.63 -13.09
N GLY A 83 12.10 0.23 -13.50
CA GLY A 83 11.76 1.50 -14.18
C GLY A 83 10.90 2.45 -13.33
N GLY A 84 11.03 2.41 -12.00
CA GLY A 84 10.21 3.21 -11.09
C GLY A 84 8.76 2.71 -10.91
N LYS A 85 8.43 1.55 -11.50
CA LYS A 85 7.11 0.92 -11.39
C LYS A 85 7.20 -0.41 -10.68
N TRP A 86 6.18 -0.70 -9.88
CA TRP A 86 5.98 -2.00 -9.26
C TRP A 86 5.32 -2.94 -10.25
N HIS A 87 5.82 -4.16 -10.33
CA HIS A 87 5.34 -5.23 -11.19
C HIS A 87 4.96 -6.43 -10.34
N LEU A 88 3.99 -7.21 -10.79
CA LEU A 88 3.67 -8.49 -10.18
C LEU A 88 4.76 -9.49 -10.59
N ALA A 89 5.30 -10.25 -9.64
CA ALA A 89 6.15 -11.38 -9.98
C ALA A 89 5.28 -12.51 -10.54
N SER A 90 5.68 -13.03 -11.70
CA SER A 90 5.05 -14.15 -12.40
C SER A 90 5.29 -15.49 -11.70
#